data_AF-A0A0M4FRL5-F1
#
_entry.id   AF-A0A0M4FRL5-F1
#
_cell.length_a   1.000
_cell.length_b   1.000
_cell.length_c   1.000
_cell.angle_alpha   90.00
_cell.angle_beta   90.00
_cell.angle_gamma   90.00
#
_symmetry.space_group_name_H-M   'P 1'
#
loop_
_entity.id
_entity.type
_entity.pdbx_description
1 polymer ?
#
loop_
_entity_poly.entity_id
_entity_poly.type
_entity_poly.pdbx_seq_one_letter_code
_entity_poly.pdbx_strand_id
1 'polypeptide(L)' 'MSGHSQIFVLDDKLVAVFSVTMNHCVGEFECLLSKNGIEDFTVQYIGTNSDRKTLIELGKIEATRLIDEYWNTPLDSAK' A
#
# COMPACT_ATOMS: atom_id res chain seq x y z
N MET A 1 5.89 8.28 -8.19
CA MET A 1 4.71 7.56 -7.67
C MET A 1 3.81 8.61 -7.05
N SER A 2 2.75 9.01 -7.73
CA SER A 2 1.81 10.05 -7.24
C SER A 2 0.40 9.45 -7.26
N GLY A 3 0.15 8.54 -6.32
CA GLY A 3 -1.18 8.05 -6.00
C GLY A 3 -1.52 8.53 -4.59
N HIS A 4 -2.76 8.95 -4.36
CA HIS A 4 -3.23 9.21 -3.01
C HIS A 4 -3.34 7.88 -2.27
N SER A 5 -2.55 7.68 -1.22
CA SER A 5 -2.74 6.59 -0.27
C SER A 5 -3.70 7.03 0.84
N GLN A 6 -4.56 6.12 1.29
CA GLN A 6 -5.44 6.31 2.43
C GLN A 6 -5.21 5.18 3.41
N ILE A 7 -5.16 5.52 4.69
CA ILE A 7 -5.00 4.56 5.79
C ILE A 7 -6.25 4.65 6.66
N PHE A 8 -6.82 3.48 6.96
CA PHE A 8 -7.98 3.31 7.81
C PHE A 8 -7.60 2.44 9.01
N VAL A 9 -8.12 2.79 10.18
CA VAL A 9 -8.03 1.95 11.38
C VAL A 9 -9.41 1.35 11.62
N LEU A 10 -9.52 0.03 11.50
CA LEU A 10 -10.74 -0.74 11.71
C LEU A 10 -10.54 -1.65 12.92
N ASP A 11 -11.05 -1.25 14.08
CA ASP A 11 -10.76 -1.86 15.38
C ASP A 11 -9.25 -1.97 15.65
N ASP A 12 -8.69 -3.18 15.64
CA ASP A 12 -7.27 -3.49 15.87
C ASP A 12 -6.47 -3.65 14.57
N LYS A 13 -7.11 -3.41 13.42
CA LYS A 13 -6.54 -3.61 12.08
C LYS A 13 -6.22 -2.29 11.39
N LEU A 14 -5.07 -2.23 10.75
CA LEU A 14 -4.70 -1.12 9.87
C LEU A 14 -4.93 -1.56 8.42
N VAL A 15 -5.71 -0.80 7.66
CA VAL A 15 -5.97 -1.06 6.23
C VAL A 15 -5.43 0.10 5.41
N ALA A 16 -4.60 -0.19 4.42
CA ALA A 16 -4.09 0.80 3.47
C ALA A 16 -4.69 0.56 2.08
N VAL A 17 -5.22 1.63 1.48
CA VAL A 17 -5.73 1.62 0.10
C VAL A 17 -4.92 2.61 -0.73
N PHE A 18 -4.34 2.15 -1.83
CA PHE A 18 -3.50 2.98 -2.70
C PHE A 18 -3.41 2.40 -4.11
N SER A 19 -2.91 3.21 -5.05
CA SER A 19 -2.68 2.79 -6.44
C SER A 19 -1.21 2.87 -6.82
N VAL A 20 -0.70 1.85 -7.52
CA VAL A 20 0.61 1.87 -8.15
C VAL A 20 0.44 1.84 -9.66
N THR A 21 1.09 2.79 -10.34
CA THR A 21 1.11 2.88 -11.80
C THR A 21 2.52 2.62 -12.32
N MET A 22 2.64 1.75 -13.32
CA MET A 22 3.89 1.47 -14.02
C MET A 22 3.59 1.30 -15.52
N ASN A 23 4.21 2.12 -16.37
CA ASN A 23 3.89 2.20 -17.80
C ASN A 23 2.38 2.47 -18.02
N HIS A 24 1.69 1.59 -18.72
CA HIS A 24 0.24 1.62 -18.96
C HIS A 24 -0.54 0.68 -18.02
N CYS A 25 0.11 0.18 -16.96
CA CYS A 25 -0.47 -0.73 -16.00
C CYS A 25 -0.78 -0.02 -14.69
N VAL A 26 -1.92 -0.36 -14.10
CA VAL A 26 -2.37 0.16 -12.79
C VAL A 26 -2.72 -1.03 -11.91
N GLY A 27 -2.29 -0.98 -10.65
CA GLY A 27 -2.78 -1.86 -9.60
C GLY A 27 -3.35 -1.03 -8.46
N GLU A 28 -4.61 -1.27 -8.14
CA GLU A 28 -5.28 -0.74 -6.96
C GLU A 28 -5.17 -1.78 -5.85
N PHE A 29 -4.53 -1.41 -4.75
CA PHE A 29 -4.21 -2.28 -3.64
C PHE A 29 -5.09 -1.94 -2.45
N GLU A 30 -5.55 -2.98 -1.78
CA GLU A 30 -6.06 -2.94 -0.42
C GLU A 30 -5.19 -3.89 0.40
N CYS A 31 -4.48 -3.36 1.40
CA CYS A 31 -3.56 -4.12 2.22
C CYS A 31 -4.01 -4.10 3.68
N LEU A 32 -4.04 -5.27 4.30
CA LEU A 32 -4.13 -5.42 5.75
C LEU A 32 -2.70 -5.37 6.32
N LEU A 33 -2.46 -4.40 7.19
CA LEU A 33 -1.15 -4.10 7.75
C LEU A 33 -1.14 -4.32 9.26
N SER A 34 0.02 -4.74 9.76
CA SER A 34 0.35 -4.78 11.18
C SER A 34 1.74 -4.20 11.41
N LYS A 35 2.11 -4.00 12.67
CA LYS A 35 3.48 -3.59 13.05
C LYS A 35 4.57 -4.57 12.56
N ASN A 36 4.19 -5.80 12.22
CA ASN A 36 5.11 -6.84 11.79
C ASN A 36 5.24 -6.90 10.25
N GLY A 37 4.39 -6.21 9.50
CA GLY A 37 4.40 -6.26 8.03
C GLY A 37 3.01 -6.25 7.40
N ILE A 38 2.97 -6.67 6.14
CA ILE A 38 1.74 -6.88 5.37
C ILE A 38 1.19 -8.25 5.77
N GLU A 39 -0.01 -8.29 6.36
CA GLU A 39 -0.68 -9.52 6.75
C GLU A 39 -1.43 -10.15 5.57
N ASP A 40 -2.09 -9.32 4.77
CA ASP A 40 -2.80 -9.74 3.56
C ASP A 40 -2.89 -8.58 2.56
N PHE A 41 -3.16 -8.88 1.29
CA PHE A 41 -3.47 -7.86 0.30
C PHE A 41 -4.33 -8.40 -0.84
N THR A 42 -5.19 -7.54 -1.37
CA THR A 42 -5.83 -7.74 -2.66
C THR A 42 -5.34 -6.72 -3.67
N VAL A 43 -5.37 -7.06 -4.95
CA VAL A 43 -4.99 -6.16 -6.03
C VAL A 43 -5.95 -6.29 -7.20
N GLN A 44 -6.58 -5.18 -7.57
CA GLN A 44 -7.25 -5.03 -8.85
C GLN A 44 -6.22 -4.55 -9.87
N TYR A 45 -5.91 -5.39 -10.84
CA TYR A 45 -4.88 -5.12 -11.84
C TYR A 45 -5.49 -4.84 -13.21
N ILE A 46 -5.06 -3.75 -13.83
CA ILE A 46 -5.43 -3.33 -15.18
C ILE A 46 -4.13 -3.17 -15.98
N GLY A 47 -3.88 -4.04 -16.96
CA GLY A 47 -2.66 -4.00 -17.78
C GLY A 47 -2.32 -5.33 -18.47
N THR A 48 -1.09 -5.45 -18.98
CA THR A 48 -0.58 -6.67 -19.62
C THR A 48 -0.07 -7.68 -18.59
N ASN A 49 -0.38 -8.97 -18.76
CA ASN A 49 -0.01 -10.00 -17.78
C ASN A 49 1.50 -10.10 -17.47
N SER A 50 2.38 -9.67 -18.40
CA SER A 50 3.83 -9.65 -18.20
C SER A 50 4.27 -8.78 -17.02
N ASP A 51 3.53 -7.70 -16.74
CA ASP A 51 3.95 -6.64 -15.83
C ASP A 51 3.28 -6.77 -14.45
N ARG A 52 2.29 -7.66 -14.31
CA ARG A 52 1.52 -7.85 -13.08
C ARG A 52 2.41 -8.21 -11.89
N LYS A 53 3.38 -9.12 -12.07
CA LYS A 53 4.27 -9.54 -10.99
C LYS A 53 5.12 -8.37 -10.49
N THR A 54 5.71 -7.61 -11.39
CA THR A 54 6.51 -6.43 -11.05
C THR A 54 5.66 -5.38 -10.33
N LEU A 55 4.44 -5.14 -10.80
CA LEU A 55 3.53 -4.18 -10.18
C LEU A 55 3.13 -4.61 -8.77
N ILE A 56 2.91 -5.91 -8.52
CA ILE A 56 2.68 -6.44 -7.17
C ILE A 56 3.86 -6.19 -6.24
N GLU A 57 5.09 -6.40 -6.71
CA GLU A 57 6.28 -6.14 -5.89
C GLU A 57 6.42 -4.64 -5.58
N LEU A 58 6.13 -3.75 -6.52
CA LEU A 58 6.05 -2.31 -6.27
C LEU A 58 4.95 -1.96 -5.25
N GLY A 59 3.79 -2.62 -5.33
CA GLY A 59 2.72 -2.47 -4.34
C GLY A 59 3.13 -2.87 -2.93
N LYS A 60 3.87 -3.98 -2.78
CA LYS A 60 4.40 -4.40 -1.48
C LYS A 60 5.45 -3.42 -0.93
N ILE A 61 6.30 -2.87 -1.78
CA ILE A 61 7.27 -1.84 -1.37
C ILE A 61 6.54 -0.61 -0.83
N GLU A 62 5.49 -0.18 -1.53
CA GLU A 62 4.68 0.96 -1.10
C GLU A 62 3.92 0.66 0.20
N ALA A 63 3.35 -0.53 0.35
CA ALA A 63 2.70 -0.93 1.60
C ALA A 63 3.69 -0.94 2.78
N THR A 64 4.90 -1.47 2.60
CA THR A 64 5.95 -1.41 3.64
C THR A 64 6.33 0.02 3.99
N ARG A 65 6.44 0.92 3.00
CA ARG A 65 6.67 2.35 3.25
C ARG A 65 5.56 2.96 4.11
N LEU A 66 4.30 2.61 3.85
CA LEU A 66 3.15 3.09 4.63
C LEU A 66 3.14 2.55 6.07
N ILE A 67 3.59 1.30 6.29
CA ILE A 67 3.83 0.74 7.64
C ILE A 67 4.85 1.62 8.36
N ASP A 68 6.00 1.85 7.74
CA ASP A 68 7.06 2.63 8.36
C ASP A 68 6.61 4.05 8.68
N GLU A 69 5.87 4.70 7.78
CA GLU A 69 5.32 6.04 8.02
C GLU A 69 4.30 6.06 9.16
N TYR A 70 3.40 5.07 9.23
CA TYR A 70 2.38 5.06 10.26
C TYR A 70 2.95 4.79 11.66
N TRP A 71 3.87 3.82 11.80
CA TRP A 71 4.41 3.40 13.10
C TRP A 71 5.67 4.15 13.54
N ASN A 72 6.46 4.70 12.61
CA ASN A 72 7.71 5.40 12.94
C ASN A 72 7.60 6.94 12.86
N THR A 73 6.48 7.51 12.43
CA THR A 73 6.27 8.96 12.50
C THR A 73 5.85 9.37 13.92
N PRO A 74 6.61 10.24 14.63
CA PRO A 74 6.24 10.71 15.94
C PRO A 74 4.92 11.48 15.91
N LEU A 75 3.96 11.08 16.75
CA LEU A 75 2.66 11.74 16.95
C LEU A 75 2.78 13.23 17.34
N ASP A 76 3.95 13.69 17.79
CA ASP A 76 4.24 15.07 18.22
C ASP A 76 4.46 16.08 17.08
N SER A 77 4.30 15.67 15.81
CA SER A 77 4.48 16.56 14.65
C SER A 77 3.21 17.33 14.26
N ALA A 78 2.06 17.02 14.88
CA ALA A 78 0.82 17.76 14.68
C ALA A 78 0.77 18.96 15.64
N LYS A 79 1.50 20.03 15.32
CA LYS A 79 1.28 21.37 15.89
C LYS A 79 0.42 22.21 14.97
#